data_AF-A0AAV1K0Q3-F1
#
_entry.id   AF-A0AAV1K0Q3-F1
#
_cell.length_a   1.000
_cell.length_b   1.000
_cell.length_c   1.000
_cell.angle_alpha   90.00
_cell.angle_beta   90.00
_cell.angle_gamma   90.00
#
_symmetry.space_group_name_H-M   'P 1'
#
loop_
_entity.id
_entity.type
_entity.pdbx_description
1 polymer ?
#
loop_
_entity_poly.entity_id
_entity_poly.type
_entity_poly.pdbx_seq_one_letter_code
_entity_poly.pdbx_strand_id
1 'polypeptide(L)'
;MVFGLTAAQPQCGPECEEMDECSSGYISDLEGFGTRCSVRDSDCITRQVQLKTAAITSNVMSEMTARSLDPLIIDAAEIDFAGLKINFYKGVVNSLSGFEVDKIEINPEAKQMHLVAHTDAVVQGRYSIDGNVLGFKVDHDGDAAVDSKNFQIEFVIPFDIVKDASGRNVFDLKGYQYTYDIKDKVEYNIGNLFPGYPGINWGGFDSRCSVLDSDCITKQVQVKTAAITSNVMSEMTARSLDPLIIDAAEIDFAGLKINFYKGVVKSLSGFEVDKVDIDPQARQMRVVAHTDASVQGRYSIDGKVLGFNINQDGNAEVDSKNFQIEFVMPFDVVKDALGRNVFDLKGYQYTYDIKDRVDYNFGDLFPGYKTLSNTMHQFINTRWSKAILTTYGKPVLDKVTAKIFNSFRSYLLTQPIDEFLY
;
A
#
# COMPACT_ATOMS: atom_id res chain seq x y z
N MET A 1 -7.63 14.20 -30.09
CA MET A 1 -6.87 15.37 -30.59
C MET A 1 -6.99 15.37 -32.11
N VAL A 2 -7.66 16.36 -32.71
CA VAL A 2 -7.90 16.45 -34.16
C VAL A 2 -6.75 17.26 -34.76
N PHE A 3 -5.97 16.67 -35.66
CA PHE A 3 -4.94 17.40 -36.42
C PHE A 3 -5.46 17.65 -37.84
N GLY A 4 -5.92 18.88 -38.10
CA GLY A 4 -6.12 19.40 -39.45
C GLY A 4 -4.88 20.15 -39.90
N LEU A 5 -4.39 19.88 -41.10
CA LEU A 5 -3.31 20.64 -41.74
C LEU A 5 -3.87 21.35 -42.97
N THR A 6 -3.94 22.68 -42.90
CA THR A 6 -4.20 23.56 -44.04
C THR A 6 -2.92 23.74 -44.87
N ALA A 7 -3.06 23.61 -46.18
CA ALA A 7 -1.99 23.65 -47.16
C ALA A 7 -1.43 25.06 -47.42
N ALA A 8 -0.12 25.15 -47.68
CA ALA A 8 0.50 26.23 -48.42
C ALA A 8 1.16 25.64 -49.68
N GLN A 9 0.76 26.15 -50.85
CA GLN A 9 1.19 25.70 -52.18
C GLN A 9 2.64 26.10 -52.50
N PRO A 10 3.34 25.34 -53.34
CA PRO A 10 4.33 25.91 -54.25
C PRO A 10 3.94 25.76 -55.73
N GLN A 11 4.35 26.77 -56.49
CA GLN A 11 4.14 26.96 -57.92
C GLN A 11 4.92 25.94 -58.76
N CYS A 12 4.28 25.33 -59.76
CA CYS A 12 4.95 24.53 -60.79
C CYS A 12 5.31 25.40 -62.02
N GLY A 13 6.52 25.22 -62.53
CA GLY A 13 6.90 25.57 -63.91
C GLY A 13 6.64 24.40 -64.87
N PRO A 14 6.54 24.65 -66.19
CA PRO A 14 5.95 23.71 -67.14
C PRO A 14 7.02 22.88 -67.84
N GLU A 15 6.93 21.55 -67.76
CA GLU A 15 7.34 20.60 -68.81
C GLU A 15 7.16 19.17 -68.27
N CYS A 16 6.16 18.46 -68.80
CA CYS A 16 6.23 17.07 -69.26
C CYS A 16 4.80 16.52 -69.50
N GLU A 17 4.48 16.36 -70.78
CA GLU A 17 3.29 15.71 -71.33
C GLU A 17 3.36 14.17 -71.23
N GLU A 18 2.18 13.56 -71.10
CA GLU A 18 1.72 12.21 -71.53
C GLU A 18 2.58 10.94 -71.30
N MET A 19 2.03 9.99 -70.51
CA MET A 19 1.47 8.72 -71.05
C MET A 19 0.89 7.81 -69.94
N ASP A 20 -0.23 7.17 -70.29
CA ASP A 20 -0.99 6.15 -69.56
C ASP A 20 -0.21 4.86 -69.28
N GLU A 21 -0.37 4.28 -68.07
CA GLU A 21 -0.69 2.84 -67.90
C GLU A 21 -1.00 2.47 -66.43
N CYS A 22 -1.90 1.49 -66.29
CA CYS A 22 -2.62 1.10 -65.08
C CYS A 22 -1.85 0.26 -64.05
N SER A 23 -2.39 0.29 -62.82
CA SER A 23 -2.39 -0.78 -61.81
C SER A 23 -1.08 -1.11 -61.07
N SER A 24 -0.89 -0.40 -59.96
CA SER A 24 -0.22 -0.89 -58.74
C SER A 24 -0.43 0.16 -57.66
N GLY A 25 -1.00 -0.22 -56.52
CA GLY A 25 -1.02 0.68 -55.35
C GLY A 25 0.40 0.81 -54.80
N TYR A 26 1.16 1.78 -55.29
CA TYR A 26 2.47 2.13 -54.76
C TYR A 26 2.36 3.34 -53.82
N ILE A 27 2.94 3.20 -52.64
CA ILE A 27 3.21 4.30 -51.70
C ILE A 27 4.60 4.81 -52.04
N SER A 28 4.71 6.05 -52.53
CA SER A 28 6.01 6.67 -52.82
C SER A 28 6.35 7.80 -51.85
N ASP A 29 7.58 7.68 -51.35
CA ASP A 29 8.57 8.74 -51.17
C ASP A 29 8.27 9.87 -50.16
N LEU A 30 8.75 9.64 -48.93
CA LEU A 30 9.51 10.63 -48.18
C LEU A 30 10.94 10.56 -48.75
N GLU A 31 11.37 11.58 -49.47
CA GLU A 31 12.70 11.63 -50.09
C GLU A 31 13.80 11.46 -49.04
N GLY A 32 14.70 10.49 -49.24
CA GLY A 32 15.98 10.40 -48.54
C GLY A 32 16.36 9.03 -47.98
N PHE A 33 15.44 8.21 -47.47
CA PHE A 33 15.80 6.95 -46.80
C PHE A 33 14.66 5.92 -46.85
N GLY A 34 14.76 4.89 -47.70
CA GLY A 34 13.91 3.69 -47.56
C GLY A 34 13.78 2.80 -48.80
N THR A 35 13.85 1.49 -48.58
CA THR A 35 13.51 0.45 -49.57
C THR A 35 11.99 0.35 -49.66
N ARG A 36 11.42 0.25 -50.87
CA ARG A 36 9.98 0.06 -51.07
C ARG A 36 9.54 -1.31 -50.56
N CYS A 37 8.49 -1.36 -49.75
CA CYS A 37 7.91 -2.60 -49.23
C CYS A 37 6.60 -2.94 -49.95
N SER A 38 6.33 -4.22 -50.14
CA SER A 38 4.97 -4.69 -50.44
C SER A 38 4.07 -4.49 -49.22
N VAL A 39 2.81 -4.12 -49.42
CA VAL A 39 1.83 -3.92 -48.34
C VAL A 39 1.56 -5.22 -47.54
N ARG A 40 1.86 -6.38 -48.15
CA ARG A 40 1.73 -7.70 -47.51
C ARG A 40 3.04 -8.20 -46.85
N ASP A 41 4.13 -7.44 -46.97
CA ASP A 41 5.43 -7.79 -46.39
C ASP A 41 5.60 -7.12 -45.03
N SER A 42 5.05 -7.78 -44.00
CA SER A 42 5.08 -7.32 -42.60
C SER A 42 6.50 -7.03 -42.11
N ASP A 43 7.47 -7.87 -42.47
CA ASP A 43 8.85 -7.76 -41.99
C ASP A 43 9.54 -6.51 -42.57
N CYS A 44 9.35 -6.27 -43.88
CA CYS A 44 9.85 -5.07 -44.53
C CYS A 44 9.21 -3.81 -43.92
N ILE A 45 7.88 -3.79 -43.76
CA ILE A 45 7.15 -2.65 -43.19
C ILE A 45 7.61 -2.38 -41.75
N THR A 46 7.67 -3.42 -40.91
CA THR A 46 8.12 -3.32 -39.51
C THR A 46 9.51 -2.70 -39.45
N ARG A 47 10.46 -3.18 -40.26
CA ARG A 47 11.82 -2.64 -40.30
C ARG A 47 11.86 -1.18 -40.76
N GLN A 48 11.08 -0.81 -41.79
CA GLN A 48 11.02 0.57 -42.27
C GLN A 48 10.40 1.51 -41.23
N VAL A 49 9.36 1.06 -40.52
CA VAL A 49 8.75 1.86 -39.47
C VAL A 49 9.68 1.97 -38.27
N GLN A 50 10.34 0.89 -37.83
CA GLN A 50 11.32 0.95 -36.73
C GLN A 50 12.42 1.98 -36.97
N LEU A 51 12.97 2.03 -38.20
CA LEU A 51 13.99 3.03 -38.57
C LEU A 51 13.47 4.46 -38.48
N LYS A 52 12.18 4.68 -38.77
CA LYS A 52 11.54 6.00 -38.73
C LYS A 52 11.09 6.37 -37.32
N THR A 53 10.63 5.40 -36.53
CA THR A 53 10.24 5.60 -35.12
C THR A 53 11.41 6.17 -34.33
N ALA A 54 12.62 5.63 -34.51
CA ALA A 54 13.83 6.15 -33.88
C ALA A 54 14.09 7.64 -34.21
N ALA A 55 13.74 8.09 -35.43
CA ALA A 55 13.90 9.49 -35.85
C ALA A 55 12.80 10.42 -35.29
N ILE A 56 11.57 9.90 -35.15
CA ILE A 56 10.42 10.64 -34.60
C ILE A 56 10.57 10.83 -33.09
N THR A 57 11.06 9.82 -32.36
CA THR A 57 11.20 9.89 -30.90
C THR A 57 12.45 10.64 -30.44
N SER A 58 13.47 10.81 -31.30
CA SER A 58 14.74 11.49 -30.97
C SER A 58 14.82 12.96 -31.40
N ASN A 59 13.72 13.56 -31.85
CA ASN A 59 13.64 14.98 -32.23
C ASN A 59 14.56 15.38 -33.41
N VAL A 60 14.95 14.42 -34.26
CA VAL A 60 15.92 14.60 -35.36
C VAL A 60 15.27 15.15 -36.64
N MET A 61 13.93 15.13 -36.76
CA MET A 61 13.23 15.63 -37.94
C MET A 61 12.65 17.05 -37.72
N SER A 62 13.47 18.07 -37.96
CA SER A 62 13.07 19.49 -37.89
C SER A 62 12.03 19.92 -38.94
N GLU A 63 11.73 19.08 -39.92
CA GLU A 63 10.83 19.40 -41.04
C GLU A 63 9.37 18.97 -40.82
N MET A 64 9.11 18.10 -39.84
CA MET A 64 7.74 17.72 -39.47
C MET A 64 7.33 18.55 -38.25
N THR A 65 6.15 19.17 -38.29
CA THR A 65 5.54 19.91 -37.16
C THR A 65 5.19 19.01 -35.95
N ALA A 66 5.70 17.78 -35.89
CA ALA A 66 5.51 16.83 -34.82
C ALA A 66 6.45 17.19 -33.65
N ARG A 67 5.85 17.45 -32.48
CA ARG A 67 6.61 17.61 -31.24
C ARG A 67 7.16 16.26 -30.80
N SER A 68 8.37 16.25 -30.21
CA SER A 68 8.90 15.08 -29.51
C SER A 68 7.83 14.48 -28.59
N LEU A 69 7.69 13.15 -28.66
CA LEU A 69 6.85 12.39 -27.73
C LEU A 69 7.59 12.05 -26.43
N ASP A 70 8.88 12.40 -26.32
CA ASP A 70 9.67 12.22 -25.11
C ASP A 70 10.17 13.61 -24.62
N PRO A 71 9.65 14.13 -23.50
CA PRO A 71 8.63 13.54 -22.65
C PRO A 71 7.19 13.73 -23.18
N LEU A 72 6.31 12.77 -22.92
CA LEU A 72 4.87 12.92 -23.14
C LEU A 72 4.23 13.52 -21.89
N ILE A 73 3.49 14.61 -22.06
CA ILE A 73 2.82 15.32 -20.95
C ILE A 73 1.38 14.83 -20.82
N ILE A 74 1.00 14.48 -19.58
CA ILE A 74 -0.37 14.13 -19.19
C ILE A 74 -0.89 15.26 -18.30
N ASP A 75 -1.77 16.10 -18.82
CA ASP A 75 -2.31 17.23 -18.06
C ASP A 75 -3.11 16.75 -16.84
N ALA A 76 -4.08 15.87 -17.09
CA ALA A 76 -4.86 15.17 -16.07
C ALA A 76 -5.41 13.85 -16.61
N ALA A 77 -5.53 12.86 -15.74
CA ALA A 77 -6.21 11.59 -15.96
C ALA A 77 -7.02 11.24 -14.72
N GLU A 78 -8.32 11.01 -14.90
CA GLU A 78 -9.21 10.51 -13.85
C GLU A 78 -9.29 8.99 -13.95
N ILE A 79 -9.02 8.32 -12.84
CA ILE A 79 -9.04 6.87 -12.71
C ILE A 79 -10.05 6.53 -11.63
N ASP A 80 -11.09 5.79 -12.00
CA ASP A 80 -12.05 5.21 -11.07
C ASP A 80 -11.77 3.71 -10.96
N PHE A 81 -11.31 3.27 -9.78
CA PHE A 81 -11.00 1.88 -9.53
C PHE A 81 -11.49 1.45 -8.16
N ALA A 82 -12.39 0.46 -8.11
CA ALA A 82 -12.86 -0.15 -6.87
C ALA A 82 -13.40 0.86 -5.83
N GLY A 83 -14.03 1.95 -6.27
CA GLY A 83 -14.55 3.01 -5.38
C GLY A 83 -13.48 4.01 -4.91
N LEU A 84 -12.29 3.98 -5.51
CA LEU A 84 -11.27 5.01 -5.40
C LEU A 84 -11.40 5.96 -6.58
N LYS A 85 -11.53 7.26 -6.27
CA LYS A 85 -11.39 8.34 -7.25
C LYS A 85 -9.97 8.84 -7.19
N ILE A 86 -9.19 8.55 -8.23
CA ILE A 86 -7.80 8.97 -8.34
C ILE A 86 -7.70 9.98 -9.49
N ASN A 87 -7.26 11.19 -9.17
CA ASN A 87 -6.93 12.20 -10.17
C ASN A 87 -5.41 12.29 -10.28
N PHE A 88 -4.85 11.78 -11.38
CA PHE A 88 -3.43 11.95 -11.70
C PHE A 88 -3.26 13.21 -12.56
N TYR A 89 -2.30 14.06 -12.27
CA TYR A 89 -2.11 15.34 -12.96
C TYR A 89 -0.65 15.77 -12.97
N LYS A 90 -0.30 16.66 -13.91
CA LYS A 90 1.11 17.05 -14.17
C LYS A 90 2.00 15.83 -14.44
N GLY A 91 1.46 14.87 -15.18
CA GLY A 91 2.15 13.66 -15.55
C GLY A 91 3.19 13.90 -16.64
N VAL A 92 4.31 13.19 -16.53
CA VAL A 92 5.42 13.19 -17.47
C VAL A 92 5.78 11.73 -17.70
N VAL A 93 5.61 11.26 -18.94
CA VAL A 93 6.11 9.94 -19.37
C VAL A 93 7.45 10.16 -20.04
N ASN A 94 8.49 9.57 -19.48
CA ASN A 94 9.84 9.59 -20.02
C ASN A 94 10.17 8.25 -20.66
N SER A 95 11.24 8.24 -21.47
CA SER A 95 11.81 7.02 -22.08
C SER A 95 10.98 6.41 -23.21
N LEU A 96 10.04 7.19 -23.78
CA LEU A 96 9.34 6.82 -25.01
C LEU A 96 10.27 6.81 -26.23
N SER A 97 11.49 7.34 -26.09
CA SER A 97 12.58 7.12 -27.05
C SER A 97 13.00 5.66 -27.21
N GLY A 98 12.72 4.80 -26.22
CA GLY A 98 12.97 3.36 -26.25
C GLY A 98 11.89 2.51 -26.93
N PHE A 99 10.98 3.13 -27.68
CA PHE A 99 9.87 2.44 -28.34
C PHE A 99 10.36 1.53 -29.49
N GLU A 100 10.13 0.23 -29.36
CA GLU A 100 10.47 -0.79 -30.34
C GLU A 100 9.21 -1.36 -30.98
N VAL A 101 9.15 -1.32 -32.31
CA VAL A 101 8.06 -1.87 -33.12
C VAL A 101 8.35 -3.33 -33.36
N ASP A 102 7.56 -4.19 -32.73
CA ASP A 102 7.64 -5.64 -32.87
C ASP A 102 7.10 -6.10 -34.22
N LYS A 103 5.97 -5.52 -34.63
CA LYS A 103 5.24 -6.00 -35.81
C LYS A 103 4.28 -4.96 -36.36
N ILE A 104 4.18 -4.87 -37.69
CA ILE A 104 3.14 -4.13 -38.39
C ILE A 104 2.53 -4.98 -39.50
N GLU A 105 1.23 -5.21 -39.41
CA GLU A 105 0.45 -5.88 -40.44
C GLU A 105 -0.58 -4.91 -41.01
N ILE A 106 -0.62 -4.82 -42.34
CA ILE A 106 -1.61 -4.03 -43.05
C ILE A 106 -2.57 -4.99 -43.76
N ASN A 107 -3.86 -4.86 -43.47
CA ASN A 107 -4.92 -5.56 -44.18
C ASN A 107 -5.72 -4.54 -45.01
N PRO A 108 -5.42 -4.40 -46.32
CA PRO A 108 -6.13 -3.45 -47.19
C PRO A 108 -7.60 -3.78 -47.39
N GLU A 109 -7.96 -5.07 -47.35
CA GLU A 109 -9.33 -5.53 -47.56
C GLU A 109 -10.21 -5.18 -46.35
N ALA A 110 -9.67 -5.41 -45.14
CA ALA A 110 -10.32 -5.01 -43.89
C ALA A 110 -10.11 -3.53 -43.55
N LYS A 111 -9.27 -2.80 -44.31
CA LYS A 111 -8.92 -1.39 -44.05
C LYS A 111 -8.39 -1.15 -42.64
N GLN A 112 -7.54 -2.06 -42.17
CA GLN A 112 -7.00 -2.04 -40.81
C GLN A 112 -5.49 -2.25 -40.83
N MET A 113 -4.79 -1.49 -40.00
CA MET A 113 -3.40 -1.70 -39.67
C MET A 113 -3.31 -2.19 -38.22
N HIS A 114 -2.57 -3.26 -38.00
CA HIS A 114 -2.26 -3.78 -36.68
C HIS A 114 -0.79 -3.50 -36.37
N LEU A 115 -0.52 -2.79 -35.29
CA LEU A 115 0.83 -2.42 -34.86
C LEU A 115 1.06 -2.91 -33.45
N VAL A 116 2.09 -3.72 -33.25
CA VAL A 116 2.55 -4.19 -31.94
C VAL A 116 3.89 -3.55 -31.65
N ALA A 117 4.04 -3.02 -30.46
CA ALA A 117 5.27 -2.41 -30.01
C ALA A 117 5.45 -2.57 -28.50
N HIS A 118 6.67 -2.43 -28.03
CA HIS A 118 6.98 -2.44 -26.62
C HIS A 118 7.97 -1.32 -26.25
N THR A 119 7.98 -0.95 -24.97
CA THR A 119 8.92 0.02 -24.42
C THR A 119 9.06 -0.17 -22.91
N ASP A 120 10.17 0.30 -22.35
CA ASP A 120 10.19 0.69 -20.95
C ASP A 120 9.56 2.07 -20.81
N ALA A 121 8.81 2.31 -19.73
CA ALA A 121 8.16 3.59 -19.51
C ALA A 121 8.25 4.00 -18.04
N VAL A 122 8.62 5.25 -17.81
CA VAL A 122 8.58 5.85 -16.47
C VAL A 122 7.59 7.01 -16.49
N VAL A 123 6.48 6.84 -15.78
CA VAL A 123 5.45 7.87 -15.60
C VAL A 123 5.67 8.53 -14.25
N GLN A 124 5.82 9.85 -14.20
CA GLN A 124 5.93 10.61 -12.96
C GLN A 124 4.88 11.72 -12.94
N GLY A 125 4.30 12.01 -11.79
CA GLY A 125 3.34 13.11 -11.66
C GLY A 125 2.81 13.26 -10.25
N ARG A 126 1.73 14.00 -10.11
CA ARG A 126 1.02 14.16 -8.85
C ARG A 126 -0.31 13.45 -8.90
N TYR A 127 -0.81 13.04 -7.76
CA TYR A 127 -2.14 12.47 -7.65
C TYR A 127 -2.92 13.08 -6.50
N SER A 128 -4.24 13.01 -6.62
CA SER A 128 -5.21 13.21 -5.56
C SER A 128 -6.03 11.93 -5.46
N ILE A 129 -6.26 11.41 -4.26
CA ILE A 129 -7.06 10.21 -4.05
C ILE A 129 -8.15 10.46 -3.02
N ASP A 130 -9.37 10.03 -3.34
CA ASP A 130 -10.50 9.99 -2.42
C ASP A 130 -11.17 8.62 -2.49
N GLY A 131 -11.25 7.92 -1.36
CA GLY A 131 -11.95 6.64 -1.27
C GLY A 131 -11.47 5.77 -0.12
N ASN A 132 -11.63 4.45 -0.24
CA ASN A 132 -11.20 3.50 0.78
C ASN A 132 -10.21 2.48 0.19
N VAL A 133 -9.00 2.42 0.73
CA VAL A 133 -7.98 1.42 0.37
C VAL A 133 -7.84 0.44 1.53
N LEU A 134 -8.15 -0.84 1.34
CA LEU A 134 -8.00 -1.89 2.36
C LEU A 134 -8.71 -1.55 3.69
N GLY A 135 -9.88 -0.93 3.61
CA GLY A 135 -10.67 -0.48 4.76
C GLY A 135 -10.19 0.83 5.40
N PHE A 136 -9.13 1.46 4.88
CA PHE A 136 -8.66 2.77 5.32
C PHE A 136 -9.20 3.88 4.43
N LYS A 137 -9.82 4.90 5.04
CA LYS A 137 -10.18 6.11 4.31
C LYS A 137 -8.89 6.82 3.87
N VAL A 138 -8.79 7.08 2.56
CA VAL A 138 -7.75 7.92 1.96
C VAL A 138 -8.41 9.15 1.36
N ASP A 139 -7.86 10.32 1.71
CA ASP A 139 -8.28 11.63 1.21
C ASP A 139 -7.07 12.57 1.30
N HIS A 140 -6.17 12.49 0.31
CA HIS A 140 -4.98 13.31 0.30
C HIS A 140 -4.36 13.38 -1.10
N ASP A 141 -3.35 14.23 -1.23
CA ASP A 141 -2.52 14.37 -2.41
C ASP A 141 -1.13 13.76 -2.18
N GLY A 142 -0.46 13.41 -3.27
CA GLY A 142 0.92 12.96 -3.23
C GLY A 142 1.60 13.02 -4.59
N ASP A 143 2.87 12.63 -4.61
CA ASP A 143 3.62 12.43 -5.84
C ASP A 143 3.60 10.93 -6.17
N ALA A 144 3.48 10.58 -7.44
CA ALA A 144 3.46 9.21 -7.91
C ALA A 144 4.49 9.01 -9.02
N ALA A 145 5.18 7.87 -8.99
CA ALA A 145 6.00 7.39 -10.08
C ALA A 145 5.65 5.93 -10.38
N VAL A 146 5.51 5.58 -11.65
CA VAL A 146 5.27 4.22 -12.14
C VAL A 146 6.39 3.87 -13.10
N ASP A 147 7.18 2.86 -12.78
CA ASP A 147 8.21 2.31 -13.65
C ASP A 147 7.70 0.97 -14.21
N SER A 148 7.56 0.90 -15.53
CA SER A 148 7.12 -0.31 -16.23
C SER A 148 8.25 -0.82 -17.12
N LYS A 149 8.50 -2.12 -17.01
CA LYS A 149 9.42 -2.87 -17.88
C LYS A 149 8.65 -3.68 -18.90
N ASN A 150 9.09 -3.60 -20.16
CA ASN A 150 8.51 -4.35 -21.26
C ASN A 150 6.98 -4.14 -21.38
N PHE A 151 6.58 -2.86 -21.41
CA PHE A 151 5.19 -2.46 -21.63
C PHE A 151 4.85 -2.63 -23.11
N GLN A 152 4.04 -3.65 -23.42
CA GLN A 152 3.60 -3.93 -24.79
C GLN A 152 2.27 -3.23 -25.06
N ILE A 153 2.16 -2.61 -26.23
CA ILE A 153 0.96 -1.94 -26.71
C ILE A 153 0.64 -2.48 -28.10
N GLU A 154 -0.61 -2.84 -28.30
CA GLU A 154 -1.15 -3.24 -29.59
C GLU A 154 -2.16 -2.19 -30.06
N PHE A 155 -1.98 -1.69 -31.28
CA PHE A 155 -2.88 -0.74 -31.91
C PHE A 155 -3.59 -1.39 -33.09
N VAL A 156 -4.91 -1.19 -33.15
CA VAL A 156 -5.72 -1.45 -34.34
C VAL A 156 -6.14 -0.10 -34.91
N ILE A 157 -5.59 0.25 -36.07
CA ILE A 157 -5.72 1.56 -36.71
C ILE A 157 -6.54 1.40 -38.00
N PRO A 158 -7.82 1.80 -38.01
CA PRO A 158 -8.62 1.83 -39.23
C PRO A 158 -8.12 2.93 -40.17
N PHE A 159 -8.12 2.66 -41.47
CA PHE A 159 -7.69 3.64 -42.47
C PHE A 159 -8.56 3.64 -43.72
N ASP A 160 -8.58 4.75 -44.45
CA ASP A 160 -8.98 4.77 -45.85
C ASP A 160 -7.77 5.01 -46.76
N ILE A 161 -7.90 4.69 -48.04
CA ILE A 161 -6.91 5.07 -49.05
C ILE A 161 -7.49 6.24 -49.83
N VAL A 162 -6.84 7.40 -49.73
CA VAL A 162 -7.24 8.63 -50.41
C VAL A 162 -6.13 9.10 -51.34
N LYS A 163 -6.46 10.04 -52.23
CA LYS A 163 -5.49 10.67 -53.13
C LYS A 163 -4.96 11.96 -52.50
N ASP A 164 -3.64 12.10 -52.41
CA ASP A 164 -3.02 13.36 -52.02
C ASP A 164 -3.11 14.41 -53.15
N ALA A 165 -2.62 15.63 -52.90
CA ALA A 165 -2.64 16.72 -53.88
C ALA A 165 -1.86 16.41 -55.18
N SER A 166 -0.97 15.41 -55.15
CA SER A 166 -0.20 14.93 -56.30
C SER A 166 -0.81 13.70 -56.98
N GLY A 167 -2.00 13.26 -56.54
CA GLY A 167 -2.67 12.08 -57.09
C GLY A 167 -2.09 10.73 -56.62
N ARG A 168 -1.28 10.72 -55.55
CA ARG A 168 -0.72 9.49 -54.96
C ARG A 168 -1.67 8.92 -53.92
N ASN A 169 -1.69 7.59 -53.80
CA ASN A 169 -2.47 6.92 -52.76
C ASN A 169 -1.77 7.11 -51.40
N VAL A 170 -2.51 7.61 -50.41
CA VAL A 170 -2.04 7.78 -49.03
C VAL A 170 -3.05 7.22 -48.05
N PHE A 171 -2.57 6.75 -46.90
CA PHE A 171 -3.44 6.28 -45.82
C PHE A 171 -4.02 7.46 -45.05
N ASP A 172 -5.34 7.50 -44.93
CA ASP A 172 -6.08 8.43 -44.09
C ASP A 172 -6.55 7.69 -42.84
N LEU A 173 -5.84 7.87 -41.72
CA LEU A 173 -6.06 7.15 -40.47
C LEU A 173 -7.28 7.71 -39.73
N LYS A 174 -8.23 6.84 -39.37
CA LYS A 174 -9.53 7.24 -38.80
C LYS A 174 -9.57 7.23 -37.26
N GLY A 175 -8.42 7.04 -36.62
CA GLY A 175 -8.29 6.85 -35.18
C GLY A 175 -7.60 5.52 -34.88
N TYR A 176 -7.65 5.08 -33.62
CA TYR A 176 -7.08 3.81 -33.21
C TYR A 176 -7.85 3.23 -32.02
N GLN A 177 -7.86 1.90 -31.94
CA GLN A 177 -8.12 1.17 -30.71
C GLN A 177 -6.79 0.63 -30.20
N TYR A 178 -6.65 0.48 -28.89
CA TYR A 178 -5.45 -0.10 -28.33
C TYR A 178 -5.76 -1.06 -27.18
N THR A 179 -4.90 -2.05 -27.04
CA THR A 179 -4.77 -2.90 -25.87
C THR A 179 -3.33 -2.82 -25.38
N TYR A 180 -3.11 -3.12 -24.11
CA TYR A 180 -1.77 -3.12 -23.54
C TYR A 180 -1.59 -4.28 -22.58
N ASP A 181 -0.35 -4.69 -22.40
CA ASP A 181 0.06 -5.71 -21.45
C ASP A 181 1.43 -5.36 -20.85
N ILE A 182 1.64 -5.75 -19.59
CA ILE A 182 2.92 -5.57 -18.89
C ILE A 182 3.54 -6.95 -18.77
N LYS A 183 4.56 -7.23 -19.58
CA LYS A 183 5.12 -8.58 -19.69
C LYS A 183 6.06 -8.95 -18.56
N ASP A 184 6.74 -7.97 -17.98
CA ASP A 184 7.81 -8.22 -17.01
C ASP A 184 7.44 -7.74 -15.61
N LYS A 185 7.52 -6.43 -15.37
CA LYS A 185 7.35 -5.85 -14.03
C LYS A 185 6.82 -4.43 -14.13
N VAL A 186 5.98 -4.09 -13.17
CA VAL A 186 5.61 -2.72 -12.86
C VAL A 186 5.91 -2.41 -11.40
N GLU A 187 6.55 -1.27 -11.14
CA GLU A 187 6.79 -0.73 -9.82
C GLU A 187 6.00 0.56 -9.64
N TYR A 188 5.16 0.60 -8.61
CA TYR A 188 4.39 1.77 -8.22
C TYR A 188 5.02 2.41 -7.00
N ASN A 189 5.50 3.64 -7.15
CA ASN A 189 6.04 4.48 -6.08
C ASN A 189 5.04 5.60 -5.80
N ILE A 190 4.15 5.36 -4.85
CA ILE A 190 3.07 6.29 -4.49
C ILE A 190 3.44 6.96 -3.16
N GLY A 191 3.92 8.20 -3.23
CA GLY A 191 4.29 8.98 -2.06
C GLY A 191 3.07 9.44 -1.26
N ASN A 192 3.19 9.48 0.06
CA ASN A 192 2.19 10.02 0.98
C ASN A 192 0.80 9.35 0.92
N LEU A 193 0.71 8.07 0.53
CA LEU A 193 -0.57 7.34 0.46
C LEU A 193 -1.31 7.21 1.82
N PHE A 194 -0.59 7.39 2.92
CA PHE A 194 -1.14 7.41 4.28
C PHE A 194 -0.36 8.42 5.15
N PRO A 195 -0.72 9.72 5.11
CA PRO A 195 -0.02 10.75 5.87
C PRO A 195 -0.10 10.44 7.38
N GLY A 196 1.05 10.34 8.05
CA GLY A 196 1.16 10.04 9.49
C GLY A 196 1.90 8.76 9.87
N TYR A 197 2.31 7.95 8.89
CA TYR A 197 3.02 6.68 9.12
C TYR A 197 4.38 6.62 8.38
N PRO A 198 5.41 7.32 8.86
CA PRO A 198 6.74 7.22 8.27
C PRO A 198 7.32 5.81 8.51
N GLY A 199 7.58 5.06 7.44
CA GLY A 199 8.29 3.76 7.51
C GLY A 199 7.57 2.57 6.88
N ILE A 200 6.35 2.73 6.36
CA ILE A 200 5.68 1.62 5.67
C ILE A 200 6.18 1.54 4.21
N ASN A 201 7.15 0.66 3.97
CA ASN A 201 7.64 0.33 2.64
C ASN A 201 6.75 -0.77 2.03
N TRP A 202 5.72 -0.38 1.29
CA TRP A 202 4.82 -1.30 0.60
C TRP A 202 5.44 -1.78 -0.72
N GLY A 203 6.44 -2.66 -0.63
CA GLY A 203 6.89 -3.43 -1.79
C GLY A 203 5.81 -4.42 -2.23
N GLY A 204 5.33 -4.28 -3.46
CA GLY A 204 4.62 -5.33 -4.22
C GLY A 204 3.14 -5.55 -3.85
N PHE A 205 2.25 -5.25 -4.79
CA PHE A 205 0.82 -5.54 -4.77
C PHE A 205 0.53 -7.06 -4.88
N ASP A 206 0.86 -7.84 -3.86
CA ASP A 206 0.09 -9.02 -3.49
C ASP A 206 -0.08 -9.04 -1.96
N SER A 207 -1.12 -8.38 -1.48
CA SER A 207 -1.40 -8.13 -0.06
C SER A 207 -2.09 -9.30 0.62
N ARG A 208 -2.06 -10.51 0.05
CA ARG A 208 -2.71 -11.69 0.62
C ARG A 208 -1.68 -12.76 0.97
N CYS A 209 -1.88 -13.40 2.10
CA CYS A 209 -1.06 -14.52 2.53
C CYS A 209 -1.79 -15.84 2.33
N SER A 210 -1.05 -16.90 2.01
CA SER A 210 -1.60 -18.23 2.28
C SER A 210 -1.89 -18.34 3.77
N VAL A 211 -3.02 -18.93 4.16
CA VAL A 211 -3.36 -19.12 5.58
C VAL A 211 -2.31 -19.93 6.35
N LEU A 212 -1.48 -20.70 5.65
CA LEU A 212 -0.39 -21.50 6.22
C LEU A 212 0.97 -20.78 6.25
N ASP A 213 1.07 -19.61 5.62
CA ASP A 213 2.29 -18.81 5.59
C ASP A 213 2.35 -17.85 6.80
N SER A 214 2.80 -18.38 7.92
CA SER A 214 2.99 -17.63 9.17
C SER A 214 3.86 -16.39 8.99
N ASP A 215 4.89 -16.43 8.14
CA ASP A 215 5.84 -15.31 7.99
C ASP A 215 5.19 -14.16 7.23
N CYS A 216 4.44 -14.47 6.17
CA CYS A 216 3.64 -13.49 5.45
C CYS A 216 2.61 -12.84 6.39
N ILE A 217 1.83 -13.66 7.13
CA ILE A 217 0.78 -13.16 8.02
C ILE A 217 1.39 -12.28 9.12
N THR A 218 2.52 -12.71 9.71
CA THR A 218 3.24 -11.95 10.75
C THR A 218 3.61 -10.55 10.25
N LYS A 219 4.19 -10.45 9.04
CA LYS A 219 4.53 -9.15 8.43
C LYS A 219 3.31 -8.28 8.20
N GLN A 220 2.21 -8.85 7.71
CA GLN A 220 0.98 -8.07 7.50
C GLN A 220 0.38 -7.57 8.82
N VAL A 221 0.34 -8.43 9.84
CA VAL A 221 -0.18 -8.07 11.16
C VAL A 221 0.72 -7.02 11.81
N GLN A 222 2.04 -7.09 11.68
CA GLN A 222 2.95 -6.06 12.16
C GLN A 222 2.62 -4.68 11.57
N VAL A 223 2.41 -4.60 10.25
CA VAL A 223 2.07 -3.33 9.58
C VAL A 223 0.71 -2.80 10.04
N LYS A 224 -0.29 -3.68 10.16
CA LYS A 224 -1.65 -3.30 10.60
C LYS A 224 -1.73 -2.97 12.10
N THR A 225 -0.86 -3.54 12.95
CA THR A 225 -0.85 -3.31 14.40
C THR A 225 -0.59 -1.84 14.72
N ALA A 226 0.37 -1.19 14.04
CA ALA A 226 0.61 0.24 14.19
C ALA A 226 -0.63 1.09 13.85
N ALA A 227 -1.38 0.70 12.81
CA ALA A 227 -2.62 1.38 12.44
C ALA A 227 -3.73 1.19 13.49
N ILE A 228 -3.98 -0.05 13.94
CA ILE A 228 -5.06 -0.40 14.90
C ILE A 228 -4.83 0.24 16.27
N THR A 229 -3.56 0.29 16.71
CA THR A 229 -3.19 0.86 18.02
C THR A 229 -3.17 2.39 18.01
N SER A 230 -2.98 3.01 16.84
CA SER A 230 -3.03 4.46 16.68
C SER A 230 -4.45 5.03 16.71
N ASN A 231 -4.59 6.33 17.01
CA ASN A 231 -5.87 7.04 17.10
C ASN A 231 -6.71 7.02 15.81
N VAL A 232 -6.14 6.60 14.67
CA VAL A 232 -6.81 6.54 13.36
C VAL A 232 -7.97 5.54 13.35
N MET A 233 -7.93 4.49 14.16
CA MET A 233 -9.02 3.51 14.26
C MET A 233 -9.94 3.74 15.48
N SER A 234 -9.77 4.87 16.18
CA SER A 234 -10.58 5.19 17.37
C SER A 234 -12.06 5.38 17.04
N GLU A 235 -12.41 5.76 15.81
CA GLU A 235 -13.81 5.85 15.36
C GLU A 235 -14.46 4.48 15.14
N MET A 236 -13.71 3.47 14.67
CA MET A 236 -14.23 2.13 14.40
C MET A 236 -14.28 1.23 15.64
N THR A 237 -13.31 1.40 16.57
CA THR A 237 -13.22 0.61 17.81
C THR A 237 -13.80 1.36 19.03
N ALA A 238 -14.30 2.57 18.82
CA ALA A 238 -14.88 3.49 19.80
C ALA A 238 -13.94 3.97 20.93
N ARG A 239 -12.66 3.54 20.98
CA ARG A 239 -11.68 3.94 22.02
C ARG A 239 -10.24 3.84 21.50
N SER A 240 -9.40 4.81 21.86
CA SER A 240 -7.95 4.73 21.64
C SER A 240 -7.32 3.59 22.45
N LEU A 241 -6.40 2.86 21.82
CA LEU A 241 -5.57 1.85 22.47
C LEU A 241 -4.22 2.41 22.94
N ASP A 242 -3.86 3.64 22.59
CA ASP A 242 -2.62 4.28 23.06
C ASP A 242 -2.82 5.81 23.21
N PRO A 243 -3.05 6.33 24.43
CA PRO A 243 -3.02 5.61 25.70
C PRO A 243 -4.31 4.80 25.97
N LEU A 244 -4.15 3.60 26.52
CA LEU A 244 -5.26 2.78 27.00
C LEU A 244 -5.56 3.09 28.46
N ILE A 245 -6.83 3.40 28.76
CA ILE A 245 -7.27 3.74 30.12
C ILE A 245 -7.69 2.49 30.89
N ILE A 246 -7.35 2.38 32.17
CA ILE A 246 -7.84 1.35 33.10
C ILE A 246 -8.60 2.06 34.23
N ASP A 247 -9.88 1.75 34.40
CA ASP A 247 -10.70 2.43 35.41
C ASP A 247 -10.25 2.06 36.82
N ALA A 248 -10.24 0.76 37.11
CA ALA A 248 -9.74 0.19 38.35
C ALA A 248 -9.36 -1.30 38.20
N ALA A 249 -8.41 -1.74 39.02
CA ALA A 249 -8.02 -3.13 39.21
C ALA A 249 -7.71 -3.35 40.70
N GLU A 250 -8.27 -4.41 41.27
CA GLU A 250 -8.00 -4.83 42.64
C GLU A 250 -6.95 -5.94 42.63
N ILE A 251 -5.93 -5.80 43.47
CA ILE A 251 -4.79 -6.70 43.57
C ILE A 251 -4.67 -7.13 45.03
N ASP A 252 -4.64 -8.43 45.28
CA ASP A 252 -4.29 -8.99 46.59
C ASP A 252 -2.83 -9.45 46.55
N PHE A 253 -1.95 -8.66 47.17
CA PHE A 253 -0.53 -8.92 47.25
C PHE A 253 -0.15 -9.36 48.67
N ALA A 254 -0.03 -10.67 48.89
CA ALA A 254 0.43 -11.22 50.17
C ALA A 254 -0.30 -10.65 51.40
N GLY A 255 -1.63 -10.43 51.31
CA GLY A 255 -2.44 -9.85 52.38
C GLY A 255 -2.50 -8.31 52.38
N LEU A 256 -1.93 -7.66 51.36
CA LEU A 256 -2.14 -6.26 51.03
C LEU A 256 -3.22 -6.14 49.97
N LYS A 257 -4.26 -5.38 50.26
CA LYS A 257 -5.27 -4.98 49.29
C LYS A 257 -4.80 -3.73 48.60
N ILE A 258 -4.47 -3.84 47.33
CA ILE A 258 -4.05 -2.73 46.49
C ILE A 258 -5.14 -2.45 45.46
N ASN A 259 -5.66 -1.23 45.44
CA ASN A 259 -6.54 -0.78 44.37
C ASN A 259 -5.74 0.13 43.45
N PHE A 260 -5.53 -0.29 42.21
CA PHE A 260 -4.95 0.54 41.17
C PHE A 260 -6.08 1.16 40.34
N TYR A 261 -6.08 2.47 40.14
CA TYR A 261 -7.18 3.18 39.49
C TYR A 261 -6.69 4.39 38.71
N LYS A 262 -7.51 4.87 37.75
CA LYS A 262 -7.12 5.90 36.77
C LYS A 262 -5.82 5.54 36.05
N GLY A 263 -5.71 4.27 35.68
CA GLY A 263 -4.56 3.73 34.96
C GLY A 263 -4.49 4.24 33.54
N VAL A 264 -3.29 4.49 33.07
CA VAL A 264 -2.94 4.93 31.73
C VAL A 264 -1.80 4.04 31.26
N VAL A 265 -2.09 3.14 30.32
CA VAL A 265 -1.10 2.31 29.64
C VAL A 265 -0.64 3.04 28.39
N LYS A 266 0.66 3.17 28.21
CA LYS A 266 1.29 3.79 27.04
C LYS A 266 2.11 2.78 26.26
N SER A 267 2.49 3.15 25.05
CA SER A 267 3.43 2.40 24.20
C SER A 267 2.87 1.07 23.67
N LEU A 268 1.55 0.95 23.60
CA LEU A 268 0.90 -0.19 22.94
C LEU A 268 1.07 -0.12 21.42
N SER A 269 1.30 1.07 20.87
CA SER A 269 1.71 1.24 19.47
C SER A 269 3.10 0.67 19.15
N GLY A 270 3.92 0.41 20.17
CA GLY A 270 5.27 -0.16 20.04
C GLY A 270 5.31 -1.69 20.05
N PHE A 271 4.17 -2.39 19.95
CA PHE A 271 4.19 -3.86 19.87
C PHE A 271 4.88 -4.36 18.61
N GLU A 272 5.88 -5.20 18.82
CA GLU A 272 6.54 -6.00 17.79
C GLU A 272 5.91 -7.40 17.78
N VAL A 273 5.34 -7.78 16.65
CA VAL A 273 4.66 -9.05 16.43
C VAL A 273 5.71 -10.07 15.98
N ASP A 274 6.03 -10.99 16.88
CA ASP A 274 7.03 -12.02 16.66
C ASP A 274 6.51 -13.13 15.75
N LYS A 275 5.24 -13.51 15.92
CA LYS A 275 4.64 -14.61 15.17
C LYS A 275 3.12 -14.57 15.15
N VAL A 276 2.53 -14.90 14.00
CA VAL A 276 1.10 -15.16 13.85
C VAL A 276 0.88 -16.48 13.14
N ASP A 277 0.20 -17.41 13.83
CA ASP A 277 -0.24 -18.69 13.27
C ASP A 277 -1.77 -18.70 13.20
N ILE A 278 -2.33 -19.12 12.06
CA ILE A 278 -3.77 -19.39 11.92
C ILE A 278 -3.92 -20.88 11.63
N ASP A 279 -4.65 -21.58 12.49
CA ASP A 279 -5.04 -22.96 12.28
C ASP A 279 -6.53 -23.01 11.86
N PRO A 280 -6.83 -23.22 10.56
CA PRO A 280 -8.20 -23.30 10.07
C PRO A 280 -8.96 -24.53 10.58
N GLN A 281 -8.25 -25.62 10.90
CA GLN A 281 -8.85 -26.88 11.36
C GLN A 281 -9.27 -26.76 12.82
N ALA A 282 -8.38 -26.24 13.68
CA ALA A 282 -8.68 -25.95 15.07
C ALA A 282 -9.51 -24.67 15.26
N ARG A 283 -9.65 -23.85 14.20
CA ARG A 283 -10.26 -22.50 14.22
C ARG A 283 -9.65 -21.62 15.29
N GLN A 284 -8.34 -21.57 15.31
CA GLN A 284 -7.58 -20.89 16.35
C GLN A 284 -6.52 -19.99 15.72
N MET A 285 -6.42 -18.76 16.23
CA MET A 285 -5.36 -17.82 15.90
C MET A 285 -4.42 -17.69 17.09
N ARG A 286 -3.12 -17.79 16.85
CA ARG A 286 -2.07 -17.60 17.85
C ARG A 286 -1.23 -16.39 17.47
N VAL A 287 -1.08 -15.44 18.38
CA VAL A 287 -0.28 -14.22 18.18
C VAL A 287 0.74 -14.14 19.30
N VAL A 288 2.02 -14.05 18.95
CA VAL A 288 3.13 -13.79 19.89
C VAL A 288 3.66 -12.40 19.58
N ALA A 289 3.80 -11.57 20.59
CA ALA A 289 4.30 -10.21 20.45
C ALA A 289 5.07 -9.79 21.70
N HIS A 290 5.90 -8.76 21.55
CA HIS A 290 6.63 -8.15 22.64
C HIS A 290 6.65 -6.63 22.55
N THR A 291 6.84 -5.96 23.70
CA THR A 291 6.98 -4.50 23.77
C THR A 291 7.65 -4.06 25.06
N ASP A 292 8.11 -2.82 25.08
CA ASP A 292 8.32 -2.08 26.32
C ASP A 292 7.00 -1.42 26.74
N ALA A 293 6.52 -1.72 27.95
CA ALA A 293 5.22 -1.24 28.43
C ALA A 293 5.40 -0.32 29.63
N SER A 294 4.62 0.77 29.67
CA SER A 294 4.55 1.67 30.82
C SER A 294 3.11 1.83 31.27
N VAL A 295 2.87 1.68 32.57
CA VAL A 295 1.56 1.87 33.19
C VAL A 295 1.69 2.89 34.30
N GLN A 296 0.95 3.99 34.18
CA GLN A 296 0.88 5.05 35.18
C GLN A 296 -0.52 5.12 35.77
N GLY A 297 -0.67 5.45 37.05
CA GLY A 297 -1.98 5.63 37.66
C GLY A 297 -1.91 6.01 39.12
N ARG A 298 -3.03 5.85 39.82
CA ARG A 298 -3.10 6.00 41.28
C ARG A 298 -3.25 4.65 41.94
N TYR A 299 -2.69 4.51 43.12
CA TYR A 299 -2.88 3.33 43.95
C TYR A 299 -3.39 3.73 45.33
N SER A 300 -4.23 2.87 45.90
CA SER A 300 -4.49 2.81 47.33
C SER A 300 -4.03 1.46 47.86
N ILE A 301 -3.43 1.42 49.03
CA ILE A 301 -2.96 0.19 49.66
C ILE A 301 -3.43 0.14 51.10
N ASP A 302 -4.02 -1.00 51.48
CA ASP A 302 -4.45 -1.29 52.84
C ASP A 302 -3.97 -2.69 53.26
N GLY A 303 -3.32 -2.79 54.43
CA GLY A 303 -2.94 -4.08 55.01
C GLY A 303 -1.71 -3.99 55.90
N LYS A 304 -0.93 -5.08 55.98
CA LYS A 304 0.26 -5.15 56.84
C LYS A 304 1.53 -5.53 56.07
N VAL A 305 2.58 -4.73 56.23
CA VAL A 305 3.93 -5.03 55.72
C VAL A 305 4.91 -5.01 56.88
N LEU A 306 5.69 -6.09 57.05
CA LEU A 306 6.70 -6.21 58.10
C LEU A 306 6.16 -5.89 59.52
N GLY A 307 4.89 -6.21 59.79
CA GLY A 307 4.23 -5.96 61.06
C GLY A 307 3.62 -4.54 61.22
N PHE A 308 3.86 -3.62 60.28
CA PHE A 308 3.25 -2.29 60.27
C PHE A 308 1.95 -2.28 59.47
N ASN A 309 0.92 -1.63 59.99
CA ASN A 309 -0.28 -1.32 59.21
C ASN A 309 0.07 -0.22 58.19
N ILE A 310 -0.24 -0.47 56.92
CA ILE A 310 -0.14 0.50 55.85
C ILE A 310 -1.56 0.80 55.38
N ASN A 311 -1.89 2.09 55.34
CA ASN A 311 -3.06 2.64 54.69
C ASN A 311 -2.60 3.91 53.99
N GLN A 312 -2.29 3.80 52.70
CA GLN A 312 -1.66 4.89 51.94
C GLN A 312 -2.26 4.99 50.55
N ASP A 313 -2.18 6.19 49.99
CA ASP A 313 -2.58 6.52 48.63
C ASP A 313 -1.44 7.25 47.95
N GLY A 314 -1.22 6.97 46.67
CA GLY A 314 -0.16 7.64 45.92
C GLY A 314 -0.29 7.48 44.42
N ASN A 315 0.73 7.98 43.72
CA ASN A 315 0.91 7.72 42.29
C ASN A 315 1.75 6.45 42.12
N ALA A 316 1.41 5.64 41.13
CA ALA A 316 2.18 4.46 40.74
C ALA A 316 2.60 4.59 39.28
N GLU A 317 3.85 4.24 39.01
CA GLU A 317 4.40 4.04 37.68
C GLU A 317 5.12 2.70 37.66
N VAL A 318 4.79 1.89 36.66
CA VAL A 318 5.37 0.56 36.46
C VAL A 318 5.82 0.46 35.01
N ASP A 319 7.12 0.30 34.83
CA ASP A 319 7.74 0.15 33.52
C ASP A 319 8.28 -1.26 33.36
N SER A 320 7.87 -1.96 32.31
CA SER A 320 8.36 -3.29 31.95
C SER A 320 9.19 -3.21 30.68
N LYS A 321 10.37 -3.83 30.71
CA LYS A 321 11.24 -4.00 29.55
C LYS A 321 11.09 -5.40 28.96
N ASN A 322 10.91 -5.46 27.63
CA ASN A 322 10.74 -6.70 26.89
C ASN A 322 9.64 -7.60 27.50
N PHE A 323 8.45 -7.02 27.63
CA PHE A 323 7.23 -7.73 28.01
C PHE A 323 6.75 -8.55 26.83
N GLN A 324 6.72 -9.87 26.97
CA GLN A 324 6.22 -10.79 25.96
C GLN A 324 4.82 -11.25 26.31
N ILE A 325 3.96 -11.32 25.30
CA ILE A 325 2.60 -11.81 25.42
C ILE A 325 2.27 -12.74 24.26
N GLU A 326 1.58 -13.82 24.60
CA GLU A 326 1.01 -14.74 23.63
C GLU A 326 -0.50 -14.78 23.82
N PHE A 327 -1.23 -14.53 22.74
CA PHE A 327 -2.68 -14.71 22.66
C PHE A 327 -3.02 -15.97 21.89
N VAL A 328 -3.99 -16.71 22.41
CA VAL A 328 -4.65 -17.82 21.73
C VAL A 328 -6.13 -17.50 21.62
N MET A 329 -6.61 -17.31 20.39
CA MET A 329 -7.92 -16.74 20.09
C MET A 329 -8.72 -17.71 19.21
N PRO A 330 -9.72 -18.43 19.75
CA PRO A 330 -10.67 -19.16 18.92
C PRO A 330 -11.50 -18.20 18.07
N PHE A 331 -11.79 -18.59 16.83
CA PHE A 331 -12.59 -17.79 15.89
C PHE A 331 -13.67 -18.63 15.20
N ASP A 332 -14.68 -17.95 14.65
CA ASP A 332 -15.52 -18.51 13.58
C ASP A 332 -15.39 -17.65 12.32
N VAL A 333 -15.79 -18.22 11.19
CA VAL A 333 -16.00 -17.48 9.95
C VAL A 333 -17.49 -17.18 9.83
N VAL A 334 -17.85 -15.91 9.83
CA VAL A 334 -19.23 -15.43 9.72
C VAL A 334 -19.40 -14.56 8.49
N LYS A 335 -20.65 -14.26 8.13
CA LYS A 335 -20.99 -13.38 7.01
C LYS A 335 -21.21 -11.96 7.51
N ASP A 336 -20.54 -10.98 6.90
CA ASP A 336 -20.81 -9.56 7.14
C ASP A 336 -22.15 -9.13 6.49
N ALA A 337 -22.52 -7.85 6.65
CA ALA A 337 -23.75 -7.29 6.08
C ALA A 337 -23.83 -7.37 4.54
N LEU A 338 -22.69 -7.56 3.86
CA LEU A 338 -22.56 -7.67 2.42
C LEU A 338 -22.42 -9.15 1.96
N GLY A 339 -22.51 -10.12 2.88
CA GLY A 339 -22.37 -11.54 2.57
C GLY A 339 -20.92 -12.02 2.36
N ARG A 340 -19.92 -11.25 2.79
CA ARG A 340 -18.49 -11.61 2.72
C ARG A 340 -18.07 -12.33 3.99
N ASN A 341 -17.09 -13.23 3.87
CA ASN A 341 -16.59 -13.99 5.01
C ASN A 341 -15.65 -13.12 5.86
N VAL A 342 -15.90 -13.02 7.16
CA VAL A 342 -15.08 -12.26 8.12
C VAL A 342 -14.75 -13.14 9.34
N PHE A 343 -13.67 -12.84 10.05
CA PHE A 343 -13.34 -13.52 11.30
C PHE A 343 -14.16 -12.92 12.47
N ASP A 344 -14.82 -13.79 13.24
CA ASP A 344 -15.44 -13.43 14.52
C ASP A 344 -14.72 -14.15 15.67
N LEU A 345 -13.86 -13.42 16.37
CA LEU A 345 -13.14 -13.94 17.54
C LEU A 345 -14.13 -14.21 18.69
N LYS A 346 -14.11 -15.43 19.24
CA LYS A 346 -15.07 -15.86 20.27
C LYS A 346 -14.58 -15.62 21.69
N GLY A 347 -13.28 -15.49 21.87
CA GLY A 347 -12.65 -15.25 23.15
C GLY A 347 -11.14 -15.30 23.00
N TYR A 348 -10.43 -15.28 24.13
CA TYR A 348 -8.98 -15.37 24.15
C TYR A 348 -8.50 -16.03 25.44
N GLN A 349 -7.37 -16.70 25.33
CA GLN A 349 -6.48 -17.00 26.44
C GLN A 349 -5.18 -16.26 26.19
N TYR A 350 -4.46 -15.91 27.25
CA TYR A 350 -3.16 -15.31 27.11
C TYR A 350 -2.18 -15.81 28.17
N THR A 351 -0.91 -15.87 27.77
CA THR A 351 0.23 -16.03 28.66
C THR A 351 1.17 -14.88 28.47
N TYR A 352 1.94 -14.53 29.49
CA TYR A 352 2.90 -13.44 29.43
C TYR A 352 4.16 -13.77 30.20
N ASP A 353 5.26 -13.15 29.80
CA ASP A 353 6.55 -13.26 30.47
C ASP A 353 7.29 -11.92 30.37
N ILE A 354 8.21 -11.67 31.31
CA ILE A 354 9.02 -10.46 31.34
C ILE A 354 10.47 -10.88 31.18
N LYS A 355 11.04 -10.62 30.00
CA LYS A 355 12.38 -11.12 29.67
C LYS A 355 13.48 -10.32 30.35
N ASP A 356 13.29 -9.02 30.57
CA ASP A 356 14.37 -8.18 31.07
C ASP A 356 14.17 -7.74 32.52
N ARG A 357 13.39 -6.67 32.77
CA ARG A 357 13.15 -6.15 34.13
C ARG A 357 11.83 -5.41 34.23
N VAL A 358 11.38 -5.20 35.46
CA VAL A 358 10.27 -4.31 35.80
C VAL A 358 10.77 -3.28 36.82
N ASP A 359 10.54 -2.01 36.54
CA ASP A 359 10.84 -0.91 37.43
C ASP A 359 9.53 -0.39 38.04
N TYR A 360 9.41 -0.45 39.36
CA TYR A 360 8.26 0.04 40.11
C TYR A 360 8.62 1.35 40.81
N ASN A 361 7.72 2.32 40.71
CA ASN A 361 7.83 3.61 41.36
C ASN A 361 6.48 3.95 42.04
N PHE A 362 6.46 3.88 43.36
CA PHE A 362 5.31 4.18 44.20
C PHE A 362 5.57 5.46 45.00
N GLY A 363 4.88 6.53 44.61
CA GLY A 363 4.88 7.78 45.37
C GLY A 363 4.25 7.59 46.75
N ASP A 364 4.82 8.24 47.76
CA ASP A 364 4.27 8.36 49.11
C ASP A 364 3.96 7.03 49.84
N LEU A 365 4.68 5.96 49.53
CA LEU A 365 4.49 4.64 50.15
C LEU A 365 4.68 4.67 51.69
N PHE A 366 5.59 5.52 52.18
CA PHE A 366 5.82 5.77 53.61
C PHE A 366 6.06 7.26 53.87
N PRO A 367 4.99 8.06 54.06
CA PRO A 367 5.12 9.51 54.24
C PRO A 367 6.06 9.87 55.39
N GLY A 368 7.02 10.76 55.13
CA GLY A 368 8.02 11.19 56.12
C GLY A 368 9.19 10.22 56.35
N TYR A 369 9.14 8.98 55.84
CA TYR A 369 10.17 7.96 56.04
C TYR A 369 10.88 7.58 54.73
N LYS A 370 11.61 8.55 54.15
CA LYS A 370 12.31 8.37 52.85
C LYS A 370 13.22 7.15 52.82
N THR A 371 13.97 6.87 53.88
CA THR A 371 14.87 5.71 53.95
C THR A 371 14.10 4.40 53.80
N LEU A 372 12.97 4.25 54.50
CA LEU A 372 12.14 3.04 54.42
C LEU A 372 11.51 2.89 53.03
N SER A 373 11.02 3.99 52.45
CA SER A 373 10.52 4.00 51.07
C SER A 373 11.60 3.57 50.08
N ASN A 374 12.81 4.13 50.17
CA ASN A 374 13.92 3.77 49.30
C ASN A 374 14.32 2.30 49.45
N THR A 375 14.38 1.79 50.69
CA THR A 375 14.68 0.38 50.95
C THR A 375 13.63 -0.54 50.35
N MET A 376 12.34 -0.19 50.44
CA MET A 376 11.26 -0.97 49.84
C MET A 376 11.35 -0.98 48.30
N HIS A 377 11.58 0.18 47.68
CA HIS A 377 11.78 0.26 46.23
C HIS A 377 12.99 -0.55 45.77
N GLN A 378 14.12 -0.46 46.48
CA GLN A 378 15.31 -1.27 46.18
C GLN A 378 15.01 -2.77 46.29
N PHE A 379 14.27 -3.18 47.31
CA PHE A 379 13.89 -4.57 47.50
C PHE A 379 13.00 -5.09 46.36
N ILE A 380 11.96 -4.34 46.02
CA ILE A 380 11.02 -4.66 44.93
C ILE A 380 11.77 -4.72 43.59
N ASN A 381 12.48 -3.66 43.22
CA ASN A 381 13.09 -3.55 41.88
C ASN A 381 14.28 -4.49 41.68
N THR A 382 15.01 -4.86 42.74
CA THR A 382 16.20 -5.72 42.61
C THR A 382 15.87 -7.20 42.69
N ARG A 383 15.00 -7.60 43.62
CA ARG A 383 14.83 -9.02 43.99
C ARG A 383 13.50 -9.60 43.55
N TRP A 384 12.47 -8.78 43.43
CA TRP A 384 11.09 -9.24 43.22
C TRP A 384 10.45 -8.67 41.96
N SER A 385 11.20 -7.93 41.15
CA SER A 385 10.65 -7.09 40.09
C SER A 385 9.77 -7.88 39.12
N LYS A 386 10.26 -9.03 38.66
CA LYS A 386 9.47 -9.92 37.79
C LYS A 386 8.39 -10.68 38.56
N ALA A 387 8.77 -11.28 39.69
CA ALA A 387 7.88 -12.14 40.47
C ALA A 387 6.58 -11.44 40.88
N ILE A 388 6.63 -10.15 41.21
CA ILE A 388 5.45 -9.34 41.54
C ILE A 388 4.49 -9.27 40.36
N LEU A 389 4.95 -8.85 39.17
CA LEU A 389 4.09 -8.73 37.99
C LEU A 389 3.60 -10.10 37.49
N THR A 390 4.46 -11.12 37.51
CA THR A 390 4.10 -12.50 37.11
C THR A 390 3.04 -13.11 38.03
N THR A 391 3.09 -12.83 39.34
CA THR A 391 2.17 -13.45 40.31
C THR A 391 0.90 -12.64 40.53
N TYR A 392 1.02 -11.31 40.55
CA TYR A 392 -0.04 -10.41 41.01
C TYR A 392 -0.48 -9.39 39.95
N GLY A 393 0.18 -9.35 38.78
CA GLY A 393 -0.14 -8.42 37.70
C GLY A 393 -1.39 -8.78 36.90
N LYS A 394 -1.86 -10.02 37.01
CA LYS A 394 -2.99 -10.54 36.22
C LYS A 394 -4.26 -9.67 36.27
N PRO A 395 -4.73 -9.14 37.42
CA PRO A 395 -5.93 -8.30 37.46
C PRO A 395 -5.83 -7.03 36.59
N VAL A 396 -4.63 -6.44 36.50
CA VAL A 396 -4.37 -5.27 35.63
C VAL A 396 -4.32 -5.73 34.17
N LEU A 397 -3.57 -6.78 33.88
CA LEU A 397 -3.43 -7.33 32.52
C LEU A 397 -4.77 -7.81 31.94
N ASP A 398 -5.65 -8.40 32.74
CA ASP A 398 -7.01 -8.81 32.31
C ASP A 398 -7.82 -7.61 31.81
N LYS A 399 -7.65 -6.41 32.40
CA LYS A 399 -8.32 -5.19 31.92
C LYS A 399 -7.74 -4.70 30.60
N VAL A 400 -6.42 -4.75 30.46
CA VAL A 400 -5.71 -4.31 29.25
C VAL A 400 -6.01 -5.25 28.08
N THR A 401 -5.78 -6.54 28.27
CA THR A 401 -5.99 -7.58 27.26
C THR A 401 -7.45 -7.65 26.80
N ALA A 402 -8.42 -7.44 27.69
CA ALA A 402 -9.84 -7.37 27.30
C ALA A 402 -10.13 -6.21 26.33
N LYS A 403 -9.53 -5.04 26.56
CA LYS A 403 -9.70 -3.88 25.66
C LYS A 403 -9.02 -4.14 24.31
N ILE A 404 -7.79 -4.66 24.33
CA ILE A 404 -7.05 -5.06 23.13
C ILE A 404 -7.86 -6.06 22.31
N PHE A 405 -8.31 -7.15 22.92
CA PHE A 405 -9.11 -8.19 22.28
C PHE A 405 -10.38 -7.64 21.62
N ASN A 406 -11.14 -6.80 22.34
CA ASN A 406 -12.38 -6.23 21.80
C ASN A 406 -12.11 -5.33 20.59
N SER A 407 -11.05 -4.53 20.62
CA SER A 407 -10.68 -3.69 19.47
C SER A 407 -10.26 -4.54 18.26
N PHE A 408 -9.45 -5.58 18.46
CA PHE A 408 -9.07 -6.49 17.38
C PHE A 408 -10.27 -7.26 16.82
N ARG A 409 -11.18 -7.74 17.67
CA ARG A 409 -12.41 -8.40 17.24
C ARG A 409 -13.27 -7.46 16.39
N SER A 410 -13.51 -6.24 16.85
CA SER A 410 -14.28 -5.25 16.10
C SER A 410 -13.66 -4.94 14.75
N TYR A 411 -12.34 -4.83 14.68
CA TYR A 411 -11.63 -4.66 13.40
C TYR A 411 -11.86 -5.85 12.47
N LEU A 412 -11.60 -7.07 12.93
CA LEU A 412 -11.70 -8.27 12.09
C LEU A 412 -13.12 -8.54 11.57
N LEU A 413 -14.15 -8.11 12.29
CA LEU A 413 -15.54 -8.18 11.83
C LEU A 413 -15.84 -7.26 10.64
N THR A 414 -15.00 -6.26 10.34
CA THR A 414 -15.16 -5.37 9.18
C THR A 414 -14.22 -5.73 8.03
N GLN A 415 -13.34 -6.72 8.19
CA GLN A 415 -12.33 -7.08 7.19
C GLN A 415 -12.68 -8.43 6.53
N PRO A 416 -13.01 -8.46 5.23
CA PRO A 416 -13.20 -9.70 4.50
C PRO A 416 -11.92 -10.52 4.46
N ILE A 417 -12.02 -11.81 4.78
CA ILE A 417 -10.89 -12.75 4.85
C ILE A 417 -10.12 -12.79 3.51
N ASP A 418 -10.84 -12.74 2.40
CA ASP A 418 -10.29 -12.82 1.03
C ASP A 418 -9.51 -11.57 0.60
N GLU A 419 -9.58 -10.47 1.35
CA GLU A 419 -8.74 -9.28 1.13
C GLU A 419 -7.30 -9.45 1.65
N PHE A 420 -7.06 -10.40 2.57
CA PHE A 420 -5.76 -10.60 3.20
C PHE A 420 -5.30 -12.06 3.32
N LEU A 421 -6.16 -13.05 3.06
CA LEU A 421 -5.84 -14.48 3.02
C LEU A 421 -6.35 -15.16 1.74
N TYR A 422 -5.68 -16.23 1.31
CA TYR A 422 -6.15 -17.16 0.27
C TYR A 422 -5.93 -18.63 0.63
#